data_AF-A0A4Q6G1P7-F1
#
_entry.id   AF-A0A4Q6G1P7-F1
#
_cell.length_a   1.000
_cell.length_b   1.000
_cell.length_c   1.000
_cell.angle_alpha   90.00
_cell.angle_beta   90.00
_cell.angle_gamma   90.00
#
_symmetry.space_group_name_H-M   'P 1'
#
loop_
_entity.id
_entity.type
_entity.pdbx_description
1 polymer ?
#
loop_
_entity_poly.entity_id
_entity_poly.type
_entity_poly.pdbx_seq_one_letter_code
_entity_poly.pdbx_strand_id
1 'polypeptide(L)'
;MQSLTYTAMMIGLSWSLISCVKESKTPPAQKSASVDLKPEIKTPPVIVKEKIKTKGPNAREICTRPDSIPKSPETIADILVLINAMPKPLSVPCLIDTLDNPFYVNATDNQFSGQPAYGYENPRIFLFLGSKLIVSVVPSGPGGKVVEFGYKTSETQTIKGELEFPVTEDLGMDAPYTYILNREKDGTVCGTCHFPESRAPDGFPDTAYTSLLVKPLNGYDVQLETLQNLNKECESSAGDHCPVIQSLFVRGNVQLKSFD
;
A
#
# COMPACT_ATOMS: atom_id res chain seq x y z
N MET A 1 -38.85 -22.06 -33.21
CA MET A 1 -38.70 -20.73 -33.84
C MET A 1 -39.80 -19.83 -33.30
N GLN A 2 -39.51 -19.05 -32.26
CA GLN A 2 -40.36 -17.94 -31.80
C GLN A 2 -39.41 -16.81 -31.42
N SER A 3 -39.54 -15.70 -32.14
CA SER A 3 -38.74 -14.48 -32.00
C SER A 3 -39.42 -13.57 -31.00
N LEU A 4 -38.70 -13.15 -29.96
CA LEU A 4 -39.11 -12.13 -29.01
C LEU A 4 -38.24 -10.88 -29.26
N THR A 5 -38.83 -9.88 -29.88
CA THR A 5 -38.29 -8.53 -30.05
C THR A 5 -38.54 -7.72 -28.77
N TYR A 6 -37.47 -7.25 -28.13
CA TYR A 6 -37.54 -6.25 -27.06
C TYR A 6 -37.21 -4.87 -27.61
N THR A 7 -38.15 -3.94 -27.39
CA THR A 7 -38.08 -2.53 -27.76
C THR A 7 -37.23 -1.77 -26.74
N ALA A 8 -36.14 -1.14 -27.19
CA ALA A 8 -35.31 -0.27 -26.37
C ALA A 8 -35.93 1.14 -26.30
N MET A 9 -36.25 1.61 -25.09
CA MET A 9 -36.77 2.95 -24.83
C MET A 9 -35.59 3.86 -24.44
N MET A 10 -35.19 4.74 -25.36
CA MET A 10 -34.16 5.77 -25.15
C MET A 10 -34.77 6.95 -24.39
N ILE A 11 -34.35 7.18 -23.14
CA ILE A 11 -34.64 8.40 -22.40
C ILE A 11 -33.43 9.33 -22.53
N GLY A 12 -33.61 10.41 -23.29
CA GLY A 12 -32.64 11.49 -23.42
C GLY A 12 -32.61 12.36 -22.18
N LEU A 13 -31.43 12.50 -21.56
CA LEU A 13 -31.16 13.48 -20.51
C LEU A 13 -30.43 14.67 -21.12
N SER A 14 -31.12 15.80 -21.11
CA SER A 14 -30.68 17.11 -21.61
C SER A 14 -29.56 17.69 -20.73
N TRP A 15 -28.46 18.07 -21.37
CA TRP A 15 -27.42 18.91 -20.77
C TRP A 15 -27.91 20.36 -20.66
N SER A 16 -28.01 20.87 -19.44
CA SER A 16 -28.17 22.30 -19.18
C SER A 16 -26.84 22.87 -18.67
N LEU A 17 -26.19 23.66 -19.51
CA LEU A 17 -25.02 24.47 -19.18
C LEU A 17 -25.47 25.64 -18.29
N ILE A 18 -25.11 25.61 -17.00
CA ILE A 18 -25.26 26.76 -16.11
C ILE A 18 -23.91 27.48 -16.06
N SER A 19 -23.84 28.61 -16.75
CA SER A 19 -22.72 29.55 -16.66
C SER A 19 -22.79 30.33 -15.33
N CYS A 20 -21.81 30.14 -14.46
CA CYS A 20 -21.60 31.03 -13.31
C CYS A 20 -20.85 32.29 -13.76
N VAL A 21 -21.58 33.39 -13.88
CA VAL A 21 -21.02 34.74 -14.06
C VAL A 21 -20.35 35.17 -12.76
N LYS A 22 -19.07 35.52 -12.86
CA LYS A 22 -18.24 36.07 -11.77
C LYS A 22 -18.64 37.52 -11.51
N GLU A 23 -19.21 37.79 -10.35
CA GLU A 23 -19.45 39.15 -9.86
C GLU A 23 -18.19 39.67 -9.16
N SER A 24 -17.51 40.66 -9.75
CA SER A 24 -16.32 41.29 -9.17
C SER A 24 -16.73 42.38 -8.18
N LYS A 25 -16.57 42.12 -6.89
CA LYS A 25 -16.65 43.15 -5.85
C LYS A 25 -15.26 43.69 -5.56
N THR A 26 -15.09 44.99 -5.78
CA THR A 26 -13.91 45.78 -5.40
C THR A 26 -13.76 45.79 -3.87
N PRO A 27 -12.61 45.40 -3.31
CA PRO A 27 -12.37 45.51 -1.87
C PRO A 27 -12.03 46.95 -1.47
N PRO A 28 -12.44 47.39 -0.27
CA PRO A 28 -12.10 48.71 0.24
C PRO A 28 -10.62 48.80 0.62
N ALA A 29 -10.03 49.97 0.37
CA ALA A 29 -8.65 50.30 0.68
C ALA A 29 -8.36 50.18 2.19
N GLN A 30 -7.45 49.28 2.56
CA GLN A 30 -6.90 49.19 3.91
C GLN A 30 -5.74 50.19 4.06
N LYS A 31 -5.83 51.02 5.12
CA LYS A 31 -4.77 51.91 5.57
C LYS A 31 -3.55 51.10 6.03
N SER A 32 -2.38 51.50 5.56
CA SER A 32 -1.08 50.95 5.97
C SER A 32 -0.76 51.32 7.42
N ALA A 33 -0.67 50.31 8.29
CA ALA A 33 0.05 50.41 9.55
C ALA A 33 1.46 49.85 9.34
N SER A 34 2.47 50.68 9.61
CA SER A 34 3.88 50.29 9.64
C SER A 34 4.13 49.35 10.82
N VAL A 35 4.42 48.08 10.52
CA VAL A 35 4.84 47.08 11.52
C VAL A 35 6.35 47.02 11.53
N ASP A 36 6.92 47.17 12.73
CA ASP A 36 8.34 47.06 13.02
C ASP A 36 8.96 45.78 12.45
N LEU A 37 10.13 45.95 11.83
CA LEU A 37 10.93 44.89 11.21
C LEU A 37 11.32 43.85 12.26
N LYS A 38 10.68 42.68 12.18
CA LYS A 38 11.03 41.47 12.93
C LYS A 38 12.45 41.04 12.54
N PRO A 39 13.32 40.67 13.50
CA PRO A 39 14.68 40.26 13.21
C PRO A 39 14.71 39.06 12.27
N GLU A 40 15.53 39.17 11.23
CA GLU A 40 15.79 38.17 10.21
C GLU A 40 16.24 36.87 10.88
N ILE A 41 15.33 35.89 10.92
CA ILE A 41 15.65 34.53 11.35
C ILE A 41 16.52 33.94 10.26
N LYS A 42 17.84 33.97 10.47
CA LYS A 42 18.82 33.27 9.64
C LYS A 42 18.41 31.80 9.58
N THR A 43 17.82 31.41 8.46
CA THR A 43 17.46 30.01 8.21
C THR A 43 18.78 29.23 8.18
N PRO A 44 18.97 28.23 9.06
CA PRO A 44 20.17 27.40 9.01
C PRO A 44 20.32 26.80 7.61
N PRO A 45 21.54 26.67 7.08
CA PRO A 45 21.76 26.01 5.81
C PRO A 45 21.16 24.60 5.85
N VAL A 46 20.30 24.29 4.89
CA VAL A 46 19.71 22.96 4.70
C VAL A 46 20.87 21.98 4.48
N ILE A 47 21.20 21.20 5.49
CA ILE A 47 22.18 20.11 5.37
C ILE A 47 21.50 19.06 4.49
N VAL A 48 21.85 19.04 3.21
CA VAL A 48 21.40 18.00 2.27
C VAL A 48 22.06 16.70 2.71
N LYS A 49 21.33 15.87 3.47
CA LYS A 49 21.78 14.51 3.77
C LYS A 49 21.94 13.78 2.43
N GLU A 50 23.09 13.15 2.26
CA GLU A 50 23.41 12.38 1.05
C GLU A 50 22.31 11.33 0.81
N LYS A 51 21.82 11.29 -0.44
CA LYS A 51 20.76 10.36 -0.82
C LYS A 51 21.31 8.94 -0.87
N ILE A 52 20.76 8.06 -0.03
CA ILE A 52 21.10 6.63 -0.03
C ILE A 52 20.55 6.00 -1.31
N LYS A 53 21.35 5.13 -1.95
CA LYS A 53 20.95 4.38 -3.15
C LYS A 53 21.10 2.88 -2.93
N THR A 54 20.26 2.08 -3.58
CA THR A 54 20.53 0.64 -3.73
C THR A 54 21.70 0.40 -4.68
N LYS A 55 22.23 -0.82 -4.71
CA LYS A 55 23.35 -1.22 -5.58
C LYS A 55 22.85 -1.90 -6.86
N GLY A 56 23.77 -2.10 -7.80
CA GLY A 56 23.55 -2.93 -8.98
C GLY A 56 22.84 -2.23 -10.14
N PRO A 57 22.52 -2.98 -11.22
CA PRO A 57 21.96 -2.41 -12.45
C PRO A 57 20.60 -1.72 -12.26
N ASN A 58 19.82 -2.13 -11.25
CA ASN A 58 18.55 -1.49 -10.85
C ASN A 58 18.71 -0.46 -9.72
N ALA A 59 19.92 0.08 -9.51
CA ALA A 59 20.18 1.05 -8.45
C ALA A 59 19.19 2.22 -8.49
N ARG A 60 18.52 2.46 -7.37
CA ARG A 60 17.52 3.52 -7.20
C ARG A 60 17.78 4.30 -5.92
N GLU A 61 17.33 5.56 -5.89
CA GLU A 61 17.31 6.36 -4.67
C GLU A 61 16.29 5.76 -3.69
N ILE A 62 16.68 5.68 -2.41
CA ILE A 62 15.81 5.22 -1.34
C ILE A 62 14.79 6.30 -1.03
N CYS A 63 13.53 5.89 -0.98
CA CYS A 63 12.43 6.80 -0.72
C CYS A 63 12.46 7.21 0.76
N THR A 64 12.24 8.50 1.00
CA THR A 64 12.27 9.07 2.35
C THR A 64 10.88 9.54 2.70
N ARG A 65 10.50 9.24 3.94
CA ARG A 65 9.21 9.65 4.50
C ARG A 65 9.30 11.07 5.06
N PRO A 66 8.22 11.86 5.02
CA PRO A 66 8.11 13.06 5.84
C PRO A 66 8.34 12.77 7.34
N ASP A 67 9.10 13.64 8.02
CA ASP A 67 9.42 13.50 9.44
C ASP A 67 8.18 13.54 10.37
N SER A 68 7.08 14.13 9.89
CA SER A 68 5.82 14.27 10.63
C SER A 68 4.99 12.98 10.72
N ILE A 69 5.36 11.92 10.00
CA ILE A 69 4.60 10.66 9.97
C ILE A 69 5.31 9.62 10.84
N PRO A 70 4.59 8.91 11.73
CA PRO A 70 5.13 7.83 12.56
C PRO A 70 5.85 6.77 11.73
N LYS A 71 6.83 6.11 12.34
CA LYS A 71 7.70 5.20 11.62
C LYS A 71 7.23 3.75 11.50
N SER A 72 6.38 3.34 12.42
CA SER A 72 5.99 1.96 12.61
C SER A 72 4.46 1.92 12.58
N PRO A 73 3.84 1.82 11.39
CA PRO A 73 2.40 1.71 11.30
C PRO A 73 1.93 0.40 11.97
N GLU A 74 0.90 0.48 12.80
CA GLU A 74 0.36 -0.69 13.54
C GLU A 74 -1.02 -1.10 13.05
N THR A 75 -1.67 -0.25 12.25
CA THR A 75 -3.00 -0.47 11.67
C THR A 75 -3.01 -0.21 10.16
N ILE A 76 -4.05 -0.68 9.47
CA ILE A 76 -4.27 -0.35 8.05
C ILE A 76 -4.43 1.16 7.88
N ALA A 77 -5.11 1.83 8.81
CA ALA A 77 -5.27 3.28 8.79
C ALA A 77 -3.93 4.02 8.87
N ASP A 78 -2.99 3.57 9.70
CA ASP A 78 -1.65 4.17 9.80
C ASP A 78 -0.88 4.04 8.48
N ILE A 79 -0.99 2.89 7.81
CA ILE A 79 -0.41 2.71 6.47
C ILE A 79 -1.04 3.66 5.47
N LEU A 80 -2.35 3.89 5.52
CA LEU A 80 -3.02 4.80 4.59
C LEU A 80 -2.61 6.26 4.82
N VAL A 81 -2.45 6.66 6.08
CA VAL A 81 -1.87 7.97 6.43
C VAL A 81 -0.46 8.10 5.87
N LEU A 82 0.37 7.05 5.99
CA LEU A 82 1.70 7.00 5.38
C LEU A 82 1.62 7.12 3.85
N ILE A 83 0.81 6.29 3.19
CA ILE A 83 0.67 6.28 1.72
C ILE A 83 0.25 7.65 1.20
N ASN A 84 -0.70 8.31 1.84
CA ASN A 84 -1.19 9.64 1.45
C ASN A 84 -0.18 10.76 1.71
N ALA A 85 0.67 10.63 2.73
CA ALA A 85 1.71 11.60 3.01
C ALA A 85 2.92 11.52 2.05
N MET A 86 3.08 10.41 1.32
CA MET A 86 4.22 10.20 0.42
C MET A 86 4.02 10.89 -0.94
N PRO A 87 5.11 11.35 -1.59
CA PRO A 87 5.05 11.81 -2.98
C PRO A 87 4.45 10.76 -3.92
N LYS A 88 3.60 11.21 -4.83
CA LYS A 88 2.96 10.37 -5.86
C LYS A 88 3.74 10.45 -7.18
N PRO A 89 3.78 9.36 -7.99
CA PRO A 89 3.24 8.03 -7.71
C PRO A 89 4.07 7.28 -6.66
N LEU A 90 3.41 6.65 -5.68
CA LEU A 90 4.05 5.82 -4.67
C LEU A 90 4.13 4.37 -5.16
N SER A 91 5.35 3.83 -5.28
CA SER A 91 5.59 2.42 -5.65
C SER A 91 5.71 1.52 -4.41
N VAL A 92 5.57 0.19 -4.59
CA VAL A 92 5.79 -0.79 -3.52
C VAL A 92 7.19 -0.69 -2.91
N PRO A 93 8.29 -0.61 -3.68
CA PRO A 93 9.63 -0.37 -3.13
C PRO A 93 9.71 0.89 -2.27
N CYS A 94 9.09 1.99 -2.70
CA CYS A 94 9.08 3.22 -1.93
C CYS A 94 8.27 3.10 -0.63
N LEU A 95 7.15 2.36 -0.63
CA LEU A 95 6.42 2.09 0.60
C LEU A 95 7.33 1.34 1.60
N ILE A 96 7.99 0.27 1.17
CA ILE A 96 8.87 -0.53 2.01
C ILE A 96 10.03 0.32 2.56
N ASP A 97 10.67 1.14 1.71
CA ASP A 97 11.75 2.05 2.14
C ASP A 97 11.33 3.00 3.26
N THR A 98 10.05 3.31 3.40
CA THR A 98 9.56 4.27 4.38
C THR A 98 9.22 3.65 5.73
N LEU A 99 9.22 2.32 5.83
CA LEU A 99 8.97 1.58 7.05
C LEU A 99 10.25 1.49 7.90
N ASP A 100 10.09 1.38 9.22
CA ASP A 100 11.20 1.14 10.13
C ASP A 100 11.63 -0.34 10.15
N ASN A 101 12.92 -0.53 10.40
CA ASN A 101 13.55 -1.83 10.63
C ASN A 101 13.73 -2.09 12.14
N PRO A 102 13.90 -3.35 12.59
CA PRO A 102 14.02 -4.58 11.80
C PRO A 102 12.73 -4.99 11.07
N PHE A 103 12.88 -5.53 9.86
CA PHE A 103 11.78 -6.23 9.20
C PHE A 103 11.69 -7.66 9.73
N TYR A 104 10.55 -8.00 10.31
CA TYR A 104 10.18 -9.39 10.58
C TYR A 104 9.42 -9.91 9.37
N VAL A 105 9.93 -10.98 8.75
CA VAL A 105 9.38 -11.48 7.50
C VAL A 105 9.09 -12.98 7.53
N ASN A 106 8.07 -13.38 6.79
CA ASN A 106 7.87 -14.75 6.33
C ASN A 106 7.66 -14.69 4.81
N ALA A 107 8.00 -15.74 4.07
CA ALA A 107 7.82 -15.76 2.63
C ALA A 107 7.38 -17.14 2.15
N THR A 108 6.59 -17.17 1.08
CA THR A 108 6.10 -18.40 0.46
C THR A 108 6.15 -18.33 -1.05
N ASP A 109 6.44 -19.45 -1.71
CA ASP A 109 6.40 -19.59 -3.18
C ASP A 109 5.08 -20.20 -3.69
N ASN A 110 4.08 -20.35 -2.80
CA ASN A 110 2.79 -20.92 -3.15
C ASN A 110 2.03 -20.07 -4.19
N GLN A 111 1.66 -20.71 -5.29
CA GLN A 111 0.91 -20.10 -6.40
C GLN A 111 -0.61 -20.15 -6.17
N PHE A 112 -1.10 -20.97 -5.25
CA PHE A 112 -2.53 -21.09 -4.93
C PHE A 112 -2.93 -20.05 -3.87
N SER A 113 -3.03 -18.78 -4.29
CA SER A 113 -3.36 -17.63 -3.44
C SER A 113 -4.07 -16.52 -4.21
N GLY A 114 -4.78 -15.62 -3.52
CA GLY A 114 -5.39 -14.41 -4.11
C GLY A 114 -4.35 -13.45 -4.71
N GLN A 115 -3.17 -13.36 -4.07
CA GLN A 115 -1.96 -12.76 -4.59
C GLN A 115 -0.91 -13.87 -4.78
N PRO A 116 -0.87 -14.54 -5.95
CA PRO A 116 0.00 -15.69 -6.18
C PRO A 116 1.48 -15.28 -6.18
N ALA A 117 2.32 -16.12 -5.56
CA ALA A 117 3.76 -16.07 -5.79
C ALA A 117 4.10 -16.62 -7.17
N TYR A 118 5.27 -16.27 -7.70
CA TYR A 118 5.78 -16.76 -8.98
C TYR A 118 7.16 -17.38 -8.79
N GLY A 119 7.21 -18.47 -8.01
CA GLY A 119 8.44 -19.18 -7.71
C GLY A 119 9.28 -18.51 -6.63
N TYR A 120 10.47 -19.08 -6.38
CA TYR A 120 11.40 -18.61 -5.35
C TYR A 120 12.00 -17.25 -5.65
N GLU A 121 12.04 -16.85 -6.92
CA GLU A 121 12.50 -15.55 -7.40
C GLU A 121 11.47 -14.42 -7.15
N ASN A 122 10.20 -14.77 -7.01
CA ASN A 122 9.09 -13.85 -6.75
C ASN A 122 8.15 -14.40 -5.67
N PRO A 123 8.68 -14.63 -4.45
CA PRO A 123 7.87 -15.16 -3.38
C PRO A 123 6.86 -14.11 -2.91
N ARG A 124 5.74 -14.57 -2.37
CA ARG A 124 4.85 -13.72 -1.58
C ARG A 124 5.50 -13.50 -0.22
N ILE A 125 5.80 -12.25 0.12
CA ILE A 125 6.51 -11.85 1.33
C ILE A 125 5.52 -11.19 2.27
N PHE A 126 5.50 -11.63 3.52
CA PHE A 126 4.72 -11.06 4.61
C PHE A 126 5.65 -10.25 5.50
N LEU A 127 5.33 -8.97 5.71
CA LEU A 127 5.98 -8.07 6.64
C LEU A 127 5.10 -7.97 7.89
N PHE A 128 5.64 -8.33 9.05
CA PHE A 128 4.93 -8.21 10.32
C PHE A 128 5.25 -6.86 10.96
N LEU A 129 4.29 -5.95 10.93
CA LEU A 129 4.41 -4.58 11.45
C LEU A 129 3.66 -4.46 12.77
N GLY A 130 4.39 -4.05 13.82
CA GLY A 130 3.86 -4.04 15.18
C GLY A 130 3.40 -5.43 15.64
N SER A 131 2.31 -5.46 16.41
CA SER A 131 1.75 -6.71 16.95
C SER A 131 0.63 -7.32 16.12
N LYS A 132 -0.05 -6.53 15.28
CA LYS A 132 -1.32 -6.93 14.64
C LYS A 132 -1.34 -6.81 13.12
N LEU A 133 -0.50 -5.97 12.53
CA LEU A 133 -0.56 -5.70 11.10
C LEU A 133 0.39 -6.63 10.34
N ILE A 134 -0.15 -7.28 9.32
CA ILE A 134 0.57 -8.08 8.36
C ILE A 134 0.38 -7.41 7.00
N VAL A 135 1.47 -7.08 6.33
CA VAL A 135 1.47 -6.52 4.97
C VAL A 135 2.04 -7.57 4.04
N SER A 136 1.39 -7.83 2.92
CA SER A 136 1.87 -8.78 1.93
C SER A 136 2.21 -8.11 0.61
N VAL A 137 3.38 -8.46 0.08
CA VAL A 137 3.91 -7.95 -1.18
C VAL A 137 4.47 -9.10 -2.01
N VAL A 138 4.43 -8.97 -3.33
CA VAL A 138 5.15 -9.86 -4.26
C VAL A 138 6.15 -9.01 -5.04
N PRO A 139 7.42 -9.44 -5.21
CA PRO A 139 8.43 -8.63 -5.88
C PRO A 139 8.12 -8.23 -7.32
N SER A 140 7.51 -9.12 -8.11
CA SER A 140 7.12 -8.82 -9.48
C SER A 140 5.94 -9.69 -9.96
N GLY A 141 5.59 -9.58 -11.23
CA GLY A 141 4.44 -10.27 -11.83
C GLY A 141 3.09 -9.66 -11.44
N PRO A 142 1.97 -10.31 -11.81
CA PRO A 142 0.62 -9.83 -11.50
C PRO A 142 0.37 -9.51 -10.02
N GLY A 143 0.87 -10.35 -9.10
CA GLY A 143 0.76 -10.13 -7.65
C GLY A 143 1.55 -8.93 -7.13
N GLY A 144 2.59 -8.48 -7.85
CA GLY A 144 3.40 -7.33 -7.47
C GLY A 144 2.74 -5.97 -7.73
N LYS A 145 1.55 -5.96 -8.35
CA LYS A 145 0.74 -4.75 -8.55
C LYS A 145 -0.17 -4.42 -7.39
N VAL A 146 -0.26 -5.30 -6.39
CA VAL A 146 -1.12 -5.11 -5.23
C VAL A 146 -0.33 -5.27 -3.95
N VAL A 147 -0.76 -4.58 -2.91
CA VAL A 147 -0.32 -4.81 -1.53
C VAL A 147 -1.54 -5.26 -0.75
N GLU A 148 -1.46 -6.46 -0.16
CA GLU A 148 -2.53 -6.96 0.71
C GLU A 148 -2.25 -6.63 2.18
N PHE A 149 -3.31 -6.43 2.95
CA PHE A 149 -3.27 -6.15 4.38
C PHE A 149 -4.10 -7.17 5.16
N GLY A 150 -3.55 -7.63 6.28
CA GLY A 150 -4.25 -8.40 7.30
C GLY A 150 -4.05 -7.75 8.66
N TYR A 151 -5.11 -7.21 9.26
CA TYR A 151 -5.06 -6.67 10.62
C TYR A 151 -5.71 -7.64 11.60
N LYS A 152 -4.91 -8.21 12.52
CA LYS A 152 -5.39 -9.18 13.52
C LYS A 152 -6.39 -8.54 14.48
N THR A 153 -7.62 -9.05 14.48
CA THR A 153 -8.65 -8.74 15.49
C THR A 153 -8.67 -9.76 16.61
N SER A 154 -8.17 -10.97 16.34
CA SER A 154 -7.86 -12.03 17.31
C SER A 154 -6.70 -12.89 16.79
N GLU A 155 -6.35 -13.94 17.51
CA GLU A 155 -5.35 -14.93 17.04
C GLU A 155 -5.77 -15.66 15.77
N THR A 156 -7.08 -15.73 15.47
CA THR A 156 -7.61 -16.52 14.34
C THR A 156 -8.31 -15.69 13.29
N GLN A 157 -8.46 -14.38 13.50
CA GLN A 157 -9.24 -13.51 12.63
C GLN A 157 -8.45 -12.28 12.23
N THR A 158 -8.61 -11.90 10.96
CA THR A 158 -8.03 -10.67 10.41
C THR A 158 -9.04 -9.91 9.59
N ILE A 159 -9.00 -8.59 9.70
CA ILE A 159 -9.62 -7.71 8.72
C ILE A 159 -8.73 -7.65 7.48
N LYS A 160 -9.34 -7.84 6.31
CA LYS A 160 -8.66 -7.86 5.02
C LYS A 160 -8.79 -6.51 4.32
N GLY A 161 -7.78 -6.15 3.55
CA GLY A 161 -7.83 -5.03 2.61
C GLY A 161 -6.73 -5.16 1.58
N GLU A 162 -6.88 -4.50 0.44
CA GLU A 162 -5.87 -4.51 -0.62
C GLU A 162 -5.81 -3.15 -1.31
N LEU A 163 -4.65 -2.78 -1.82
CA LEU A 163 -4.49 -1.59 -2.65
C LEU A 163 -3.67 -1.91 -3.90
N GLU A 164 -4.09 -1.34 -5.02
CA GLU A 164 -3.31 -1.35 -6.25
C GLU A 164 -2.15 -0.33 -6.17
N PHE A 165 -1.01 -0.72 -6.74
CA PHE A 165 0.20 0.09 -6.85
C PHE A 165 0.66 0.19 -8.32
N PRO A 166 1.24 1.33 -8.72
CA PRO A 166 1.57 2.47 -7.87
C PRO A 166 0.35 3.31 -7.50
N VAL A 167 0.35 3.86 -6.28
CA VAL A 167 -0.70 4.79 -5.83
C VAL A 167 -0.43 6.16 -6.43
N THR A 168 -1.31 6.64 -7.30
CA THR A 168 -1.14 7.88 -8.06
C THR A 168 -1.80 9.11 -7.44
N GLU A 169 -2.70 8.92 -6.49
CA GLU A 169 -3.48 9.97 -5.83
C GLU A 169 -3.68 9.70 -4.34
N ASP A 170 -4.33 10.63 -3.65
CA ASP A 170 -4.73 10.42 -2.27
C ASP A 170 -5.95 9.50 -2.20
N LEU A 171 -5.91 8.54 -1.28
CA LEU A 171 -6.91 7.51 -1.14
C LEU A 171 -7.83 7.81 0.05
N GLY A 172 -9.10 7.45 -0.09
CA GLY A 172 -10.03 7.39 1.04
C GLY A 172 -9.59 6.36 2.07
N MET A 173 -9.94 6.59 3.34
CA MET A 173 -9.58 5.66 4.43
C MET A 173 -10.26 4.29 4.29
N ASP A 174 -11.31 4.20 3.48
CA ASP A 174 -12.03 2.97 3.15
C ASP A 174 -11.48 2.26 1.91
N ALA A 175 -10.57 2.89 1.15
CA ALA A 175 -10.10 2.39 -0.13
C ALA A 175 -9.59 0.93 -0.07
N PRO A 176 -8.83 0.49 0.96
CA PRO A 176 -8.37 -0.89 1.02
C PRO A 176 -9.50 -1.91 1.13
N TYR A 177 -10.58 -1.54 1.81
CA TYR A 177 -11.72 -2.42 2.04
C TYR A 177 -12.64 -2.45 0.83
N THR A 178 -12.85 -1.29 0.22
CA THR A 178 -13.69 -1.15 -0.98
C THR A 178 -13.08 -1.86 -2.19
N TYR A 179 -11.75 -1.89 -2.30
CA TYR A 179 -11.04 -2.56 -3.40
C TYR A 179 -11.34 -4.07 -3.49
N ILE A 180 -11.47 -4.74 -2.34
CA ILE A 180 -11.67 -6.19 -2.28
C ILE A 180 -13.14 -6.63 -2.33
N LEU A 181 -14.09 -5.70 -2.39
CA LEU A 181 -15.51 -6.05 -2.41
C LEU A 181 -15.86 -6.88 -3.64
N ASN A 182 -16.65 -7.93 -3.42
CA ASN A 182 -17.25 -8.66 -4.52
C ASN A 182 -18.38 -7.81 -5.12
N ARG A 183 -18.26 -7.43 -6.40
CA ARG A 183 -19.26 -6.58 -7.06
C ARG A 183 -20.59 -7.29 -7.36
N GLU A 184 -20.59 -8.62 -7.30
CA GLU A 184 -21.75 -9.44 -7.69
C GLU A 184 -22.47 -10.07 -6.48
N LYS A 185 -21.83 -10.10 -5.30
CA LYS A 185 -22.33 -10.77 -4.09
C LYS A 185 -21.95 -10.00 -2.84
N ASP A 186 -22.71 -10.17 -1.76
CA ASP A 186 -22.30 -9.67 -0.45
C ASP A 186 -21.02 -10.41 0.01
N GLY A 187 -20.03 -9.68 0.52
CA GLY A 187 -18.71 -10.20 0.89
C GLY A 187 -17.56 -9.63 0.08
N THR A 188 -16.40 -10.27 0.19
CA THR A 188 -15.19 -9.88 -0.54
C THR A 188 -14.73 -10.98 -1.49
N VAL A 189 -13.81 -10.66 -2.40
CA VAL A 189 -13.13 -11.67 -3.21
C VAL A 189 -12.26 -12.60 -2.35
N CYS A 190 -11.77 -12.11 -1.21
CA CYS A 190 -10.93 -12.85 -0.26
C CYS A 190 -11.71 -13.99 0.42
N GLY A 191 -13.03 -13.87 0.57
CA GLY A 191 -13.88 -14.88 1.20
C GLY A 191 -13.90 -16.24 0.52
N THR A 192 -13.48 -16.30 -0.75
CA THR A 192 -13.30 -17.57 -1.49
C THR A 192 -12.18 -18.42 -0.90
N CYS A 193 -11.14 -17.76 -0.36
CA CYS A 193 -9.96 -18.43 0.21
C CYS A 193 -9.98 -18.41 1.74
N HIS A 194 -10.61 -17.40 2.34
CA HIS A 194 -10.63 -17.16 3.78
C HIS A 194 -12.08 -17.20 4.27
N PHE A 195 -12.60 -18.39 4.57
CA PHE A 195 -13.96 -18.60 5.07
C PHE A 195 -13.94 -18.94 6.58
N PRO A 196 -14.96 -18.56 7.37
CA PRO A 196 -16.07 -17.68 7.03
C PRO A 196 -15.67 -16.20 7.00
N GLU A 197 -16.41 -15.41 6.22
CA GLU A 197 -16.38 -13.94 6.29
C GLU A 197 -17.55 -13.41 7.11
N SER A 198 -17.30 -12.32 7.83
CA SER A 198 -18.34 -11.48 8.42
C SER A 198 -17.95 -10.01 8.32
N ARG A 199 -18.89 -9.10 8.51
CA ARG A 199 -18.57 -7.66 8.65
C ARG A 199 -17.56 -7.46 9.78
N ALA A 200 -16.65 -6.52 9.59
CA ALA A 200 -15.72 -6.11 10.63
C ALA A 200 -16.48 -5.53 11.84
N PRO A 201 -15.92 -5.61 13.06
CA PRO A 201 -16.50 -5.01 14.25
C PRO A 201 -16.53 -3.47 14.16
N ASP A 202 -17.24 -2.84 15.10
CA ASP A 202 -17.30 -1.39 15.25
C ASP A 202 -15.90 -0.74 15.24
N GLY A 203 -15.81 0.44 14.61
CA GLY A 203 -14.55 1.17 14.44
C GLY A 203 -13.87 0.95 13.07
N PHE A 204 -14.44 0.10 12.22
CA PHE A 204 -14.06 -0.03 10.82
C PHE A 204 -15.19 0.47 9.89
N PRO A 205 -14.88 0.83 8.63
CA PRO A 205 -15.91 1.15 7.64
C PRO A 205 -16.85 -0.03 7.40
N ASP A 206 -18.09 0.24 7.01
CA ASP A 206 -19.08 -0.80 6.68
C ASP A 206 -18.59 -1.75 5.59
N THR A 207 -17.69 -1.29 4.71
CA THR A 207 -17.08 -2.08 3.64
C THR A 207 -15.99 -3.05 4.12
N ALA A 208 -15.60 -3.00 5.39
CA ALA A 208 -14.58 -3.89 5.95
C ALA A 208 -15.18 -5.24 6.36
N TYR A 209 -14.44 -6.31 6.06
CA TYR A 209 -14.77 -7.67 6.44
C TYR A 209 -13.62 -8.30 7.22
N THR A 210 -13.99 -9.16 8.16
CA THR A 210 -13.08 -10.04 8.87
C THR A 210 -13.25 -11.47 8.38
N SER A 211 -12.14 -12.20 8.34
CA SER A 211 -12.12 -13.62 8.00
C SER A 211 -10.95 -14.34 8.63
N LEU A 212 -10.92 -15.68 8.50
CA LEU A 212 -9.86 -16.49 9.09
C LEU A 212 -8.46 -16.02 8.67
N LEU A 213 -7.58 -15.92 9.66
CA LEU A 213 -6.15 -15.84 9.45
C LEU A 213 -5.66 -17.20 8.95
N VAL A 214 -5.41 -17.29 7.64
CA VAL A 214 -4.85 -18.49 7.02
C VAL A 214 -3.37 -18.31 6.84
N LYS A 215 -2.60 -19.29 7.32
CA LYS A 215 -1.15 -19.35 7.20
C LYS A 215 -0.77 -19.88 5.81
N PRO A 216 0.41 -19.54 5.27
CA PRO A 216 0.96 -20.23 4.11
C PRO A 216 0.96 -21.76 4.29
N LEU A 217 0.84 -22.50 3.19
CA LEU A 217 0.88 -23.95 3.21
C LEU A 217 2.28 -24.45 3.57
N ASN A 218 2.35 -25.42 4.48
CA ASN A 218 3.63 -26.07 4.83
C ASN A 218 4.32 -26.64 3.59
N GLY A 219 5.64 -26.48 3.52
CA GLY A 219 6.46 -26.99 2.41
C GLY A 219 6.61 -26.03 1.23
N TYR A 220 5.92 -24.88 1.27
CA TYR A 220 6.10 -23.75 0.36
C TYR A 220 6.81 -22.58 1.04
N ASP A 221 7.50 -22.82 2.16
CA ASP A 221 8.23 -21.80 2.89
C ASP A 221 9.48 -21.39 2.12
N VAL A 222 9.69 -20.08 1.98
CA VAL A 222 10.90 -19.52 1.39
C VAL A 222 11.81 -19.04 2.50
N GLN A 223 12.96 -19.68 2.61
CA GLN A 223 13.94 -19.40 3.65
C GLN A 223 14.50 -17.97 3.52
N LEU A 224 14.85 -17.36 4.66
CA LEU A 224 15.46 -16.03 4.68
C LEU A 224 16.76 -15.97 3.86
N GLU A 225 17.53 -17.06 3.85
CA GLU A 225 18.74 -17.19 3.03
C GLU A 225 18.45 -17.04 1.53
N THR A 226 17.31 -17.56 1.05
CA THR A 226 16.88 -17.36 -0.34
C THR A 226 16.66 -15.88 -0.64
N LEU A 227 15.97 -15.14 0.24
CA LEU A 227 15.77 -13.69 0.05
C LEU A 227 17.09 -12.91 0.09
N GLN A 228 18.03 -13.31 0.95
CA GLN A 228 19.36 -12.71 1.03
C GLN A 228 20.17 -12.96 -0.25
N ASN A 229 20.08 -14.18 -0.80
CA ASN A 229 20.74 -14.54 -2.07
C ASN A 229 20.17 -13.76 -3.25
N LEU A 230 18.83 -13.60 -3.33
CA LEU A 230 18.21 -12.72 -4.33
C LEU A 230 18.69 -11.28 -4.21
N ASN A 231 18.77 -10.74 -2.99
CA ASN A 231 19.28 -9.39 -2.79
C ASN A 231 20.73 -9.24 -3.27
N LYS A 232 21.57 -10.24 -3.01
CA LYS A 232 22.97 -10.26 -3.48
C LYS A 232 23.04 -10.34 -5.01
N GLU A 233 22.20 -11.16 -5.63
CA GLU A 233 22.11 -11.26 -7.09
C GLU A 233 21.72 -9.94 -7.74
N CYS A 234 20.77 -9.22 -7.13
CA CYS A 234 20.36 -7.88 -7.56
C CYS A 234 21.47 -6.82 -7.49
N GLU A 235 22.59 -7.07 -6.80
CA GLU A 235 23.76 -6.19 -6.84
C GLU A 235 24.54 -6.33 -8.16
N SER A 236 24.40 -7.45 -8.89
CA SER A 236 25.15 -7.74 -10.12
C SER A 236 24.28 -7.94 -11.37
N SER A 237 23.01 -8.28 -11.20
CA SER A 237 22.08 -8.63 -12.28
C SER A 237 20.85 -7.74 -12.24
N ALA A 238 20.30 -7.44 -13.41
CA ALA A 238 19.05 -6.70 -13.51
C ALA A 238 17.84 -7.64 -13.38
N GLY A 239 16.80 -7.21 -12.69
CA GLY A 239 15.56 -7.98 -12.57
C GLY A 239 14.40 -7.14 -12.03
N ASP A 240 13.19 -7.41 -12.53
CA ASP A 240 11.97 -6.68 -12.13
C ASP A 240 11.64 -6.85 -10.64
N HIS A 241 12.07 -7.97 -10.04
CA HIS A 241 11.91 -8.25 -8.61
C HIS A 241 12.88 -7.46 -7.72
N CYS A 242 14.00 -7.00 -8.28
CA CYS A 242 15.10 -6.42 -7.51
C CYS A 242 14.72 -5.17 -6.71
N PRO A 243 13.93 -4.22 -7.22
CA PRO A 243 13.54 -3.05 -6.45
C PRO A 243 12.85 -3.41 -5.12
N VAL A 244 11.95 -4.38 -5.10
CA VAL A 244 11.25 -4.81 -3.87
C VAL A 244 12.22 -5.53 -2.95
N ILE A 245 12.96 -6.53 -3.46
CA ILE A 245 13.92 -7.30 -2.66
C ILE A 245 14.96 -6.39 -2.00
N GLN A 246 15.57 -5.46 -2.75
CA GLN A 246 16.56 -4.54 -2.21
C GLN A 246 16.00 -3.60 -1.14
N SER A 247 14.72 -3.21 -1.23
CA SER A 247 14.05 -2.36 -0.23
C SER A 247 14.04 -3.01 1.15
N LEU A 248 13.91 -4.35 1.21
CA LEU A 248 13.92 -5.10 2.46
C LEU A 248 15.28 -5.02 3.16
N PHE A 249 16.37 -5.03 2.40
CA PHE A 249 17.72 -5.18 2.95
C PHE A 249 18.51 -3.87 3.04
N VAL A 250 18.13 -2.81 2.33
CA VAL A 250 18.96 -1.58 2.21
C VAL A 250 19.23 -0.88 3.55
N ARG A 251 18.31 -0.95 4.51
CA ARG A 251 18.52 -0.37 5.85
C ARG A 251 19.10 -1.37 6.86
N GLY A 252 19.34 -2.60 6.44
CA GLY A 252 19.87 -3.68 7.26
C GLY A 252 18.86 -4.19 8.29
N ASN A 253 19.02 -5.45 8.69
CA ASN A 253 18.23 -6.14 9.72
C ASN A 253 16.86 -6.66 9.25
N VAL A 254 16.89 -7.77 8.52
CA VAL A 254 15.72 -8.60 8.20
C VAL A 254 15.82 -9.88 9.00
N GLN A 255 14.74 -10.27 9.68
CA GLN A 255 14.67 -11.44 10.53
C GLN A 255 13.50 -12.32 10.11
N LEU A 256 13.70 -13.63 10.11
CA LEU A 256 12.61 -14.57 9.90
C LEU A 256 11.69 -14.52 11.12
N LYS A 257 10.38 -14.47 10.87
CA LYS A 257 9.34 -14.63 11.88
C LYS A 257 8.38 -15.72 11.42
N SER A 258 8.11 -16.67 12.30
CA SER A 258 7.13 -17.70 12.04
C SER A 258 5.74 -17.09 11.91
N PHE A 259 4.93 -17.65 11.02
CA PHE A 259 3.55 -17.24 10.83
C PHE A 259 2.70 -17.86 11.95
N ASP A 260 2.76 -17.27 13.13
CA ASP A 260 2.10 -17.76 14.36
C ASP A 260 0.67 -17.23 14.51
#